data_AF-A0A842LT12-F1
#
_entry.id   AF-A0A842LT12-F1
#
_cell.length_a   1.000
_cell.length_b   1.000
_cell.length_c   1.000
_cell.angle_alpha   90.00
_cell.angle_beta   90.00
_cell.angle_gamma   90.00
#
_symmetry.space_group_name_H-M   'P 1'
#
loop_
_entity.id
_entity.type
_entity.pdbx_description
1 polymer ?
#
loop_
_entity_poly.entity_id
_entity_poly.type
_entity_poly.pdbx_seq_one_letter_code
_entity_poly.pdbx_strand_id
1 'polypeptide(L)'
;MSGLKFSPVEFEREIQAREMALSGIASSRTRIEGLKSEILRNLDEIPDGAWKRSPEIAGVKSWINGATDVYIDSTMNSNELQKIESDLKRTEKMARELLGTVVDIKVKARRERRVMLKLESINAGFNWKKDLLEKWKSSDSERFREKIERAMEAVKRGDFSGAETRIPGLEDELRDLIEEAEKLESNDRMRRHVLSSVKEVAERMGWKEVSEPYLEDDKDPSSPLIYELKSYSAGKMRFSLTMDRIDVESPFSAEDGACYEQFDRFSEKLQEYGIRTKFEGNQGGPRNKPVLKEKKAKRLPESRMRRI
;
A
#
# COMPACT_ATOMS: atom_id res chain seq x y z
N MET A 1 -88.92 -3.29 -24.96
CA MET A 1 -87.68 -2.58 -25.29
C MET A 1 -87.59 -1.33 -24.42
N SER A 2 -87.02 -1.43 -23.22
CA SER A 2 -86.78 -0.25 -22.35
C SER A 2 -85.46 0.40 -22.76
N GLY A 3 -85.52 1.35 -23.68
CA GLY A 3 -84.38 2.22 -23.97
C GLY A 3 -84.15 3.12 -22.76
N LEU A 4 -83.01 2.95 -22.08
CA LEU A 4 -82.51 3.92 -21.12
C LEU A 4 -82.39 5.28 -21.86
N LYS A 5 -83.30 6.20 -21.57
CA LYS A 5 -83.23 7.59 -22.05
C LYS A 5 -82.16 8.29 -21.24
N PHE A 6 -80.92 8.26 -21.71
CA PHE A 6 -79.90 9.16 -21.20
C PHE A 6 -80.31 10.60 -21.53
N SER A 7 -80.28 11.47 -20.53
CA SER A 7 -80.41 12.91 -20.74
C SER A 7 -79.26 13.39 -21.66
N PRO A 8 -79.47 14.35 -22.57
CA PRO A 8 -78.38 14.96 -23.34
C PRO A 8 -77.19 15.40 -22.46
N VAL A 9 -77.48 15.82 -21.23
CA VAL A 9 -76.49 16.20 -20.22
C VAL A 9 -75.67 15.00 -19.73
N GLU A 10 -76.27 13.82 -19.59
CA GLU A 10 -75.56 12.60 -19.18
C GLU A 10 -74.68 12.07 -20.31
N PHE A 11 -75.14 12.19 -21.56
CA PHE A 11 -74.37 11.82 -22.74
C PHE A 11 -73.13 12.72 -22.94
N GLU A 12 -73.28 14.04 -22.81
CA GLU A 12 -72.15 14.97 -22.86
C GLU A 12 -71.15 14.73 -21.72
N ARG A 13 -71.64 14.45 -20.50
CA ARG A 13 -70.78 14.09 -19.36
C ARG A 13 -69.99 12.81 -19.61
N GLU A 14 -70.62 11.80 -20.20
CA GLU A 14 -69.96 10.55 -20.54
C GLU A 14 -68.87 10.75 -21.61
N ILE A 15 -69.14 11.55 -22.66
CA ILE A 15 -68.13 11.89 -23.67
C ILE A 15 -66.94 12.59 -23.02
N GLN A 16 -67.17 13.61 -22.20
CA GLN A 16 -66.10 14.34 -21.52
C GLN A 16 -65.30 13.42 -20.58
N ALA A 17 -65.96 12.54 -19.83
CA ALA A 17 -65.30 11.58 -18.94
C ALA A 17 -64.43 10.58 -19.73
N ARG A 18 -64.90 10.11 -20.89
CA ARG A 18 -64.12 9.24 -21.78
C ARG A 18 -62.90 9.96 -22.35
N GLU A 19 -63.04 11.19 -22.83
CA GLU A 19 -61.92 12.00 -23.36
C GLU A 19 -60.86 12.25 -22.28
N MET A 20 -61.28 12.59 -21.06
CA MET A 20 -60.37 12.76 -19.92
C MET A 20 -59.63 11.46 -19.59
N ALA A 21 -60.33 10.32 -19.54
CA ALA A 21 -59.71 9.03 -19.26
C ALA A 21 -58.71 8.61 -20.36
N LEU A 22 -59.05 8.80 -21.64
CA LEU A 22 -58.15 8.53 -22.77
C LEU A 22 -56.88 9.40 -22.70
N SER A 23 -57.02 10.69 -22.38
CA SER A 23 -55.90 11.59 -22.16
C SER A 23 -55.01 11.14 -20.99
N GLY A 24 -55.63 10.72 -19.87
CA GLY A 24 -54.93 10.16 -18.71
C GLY A 24 -54.16 8.88 -19.03
N ILE A 25 -54.75 7.99 -19.83
CA ILE A 25 -54.11 6.77 -20.32
C ILE A 25 -52.89 7.09 -21.20
N ALA A 26 -53.05 7.98 -22.19
CA ALA A 26 -51.96 8.40 -23.06
C ALA A 26 -50.80 9.03 -22.26
N SER A 27 -51.11 9.90 -21.29
CA SER A 27 -50.12 10.50 -20.41
C SER A 27 -49.36 9.45 -19.57
N SER A 28 -50.09 8.50 -18.98
CA SER A 28 -49.50 7.45 -18.15
C SER A 28 -48.57 6.54 -18.97
N ARG A 29 -48.95 6.19 -20.20
CA ARG A 29 -48.08 5.42 -21.13
C ARG A 29 -46.77 6.13 -21.40
N THR A 30 -46.82 7.40 -21.79
CA THR A 30 -45.61 8.20 -22.06
C THR A 30 -44.70 8.26 -20.84
N ARG A 31 -45.25 8.41 -19.64
CA ARG A 31 -44.46 8.41 -18.40
C ARG A 31 -43.83 7.06 -18.10
N ILE A 32 -44.56 5.96 -18.30
CA ILE A 32 -44.01 4.62 -18.07
C ILE A 32 -42.88 4.31 -19.06
N GLU A 33 -43.02 4.65 -20.35
CA GLU A 33 -41.95 4.48 -21.34
C GLU A 33 -40.72 5.36 -21.04
N GLY A 34 -40.96 6.59 -20.56
CA GLY A 34 -39.88 7.44 -20.03
C GLY A 34 -39.15 6.81 -18.85
N LEU A 35 -39.88 6.24 -17.88
CA LEU A 35 -39.30 5.54 -16.75
C LEU A 35 -38.55 4.26 -17.16
N LYS A 36 -39.07 3.48 -18.11
CA LYS A 36 -38.36 2.31 -18.67
C LYS A 36 -37.02 2.73 -19.27
N SER A 37 -37.01 3.79 -20.06
CA SER A 37 -35.79 4.34 -20.68
C SER A 37 -34.79 4.81 -19.61
N GLU A 38 -35.26 5.47 -18.56
CA GLU A 38 -34.41 5.94 -17.47
C GLU A 38 -33.84 4.78 -16.63
N ILE A 39 -34.64 3.76 -16.36
CA ILE A 39 -34.18 2.55 -15.68
C ILE A 39 -33.10 1.85 -16.51
N LEU A 40 -33.31 1.67 -17.82
CA LEU A 40 -32.31 1.07 -18.72
C LEU A 40 -30.98 1.83 -18.68
N ARG A 41 -31.01 3.16 -18.82
CA ARG A 41 -29.81 3.99 -18.70
C ARG A 41 -29.10 3.80 -17.36
N ASN A 42 -29.85 3.74 -16.27
CA ASN A 42 -29.26 3.53 -14.96
C ASN A 42 -28.66 2.12 -14.79
N LEU A 43 -29.26 1.10 -15.41
CA LEU A 43 -28.72 -0.26 -15.43
C LEU A 43 -27.38 -0.30 -16.18
N ASP A 44 -27.30 0.31 -17.37
CA ASP A 44 -26.08 0.33 -18.19
C ASP A 44 -24.90 1.01 -17.49
N GLU A 45 -25.18 1.91 -16.54
CA GLU A 45 -24.19 2.62 -15.74
C GLU A 45 -23.69 1.85 -14.49
N ILE A 46 -24.26 0.67 -14.20
CA ILE A 46 -23.84 -0.17 -13.07
C ILE A 46 -22.54 -0.91 -13.43
N PRO A 47 -21.47 -0.80 -12.61
CA PRO A 47 -20.22 -1.51 -12.85
C PRO A 47 -20.38 -3.02 -13.09
N ASP A 48 -19.59 -3.55 -14.03
CA ASP A 48 -19.58 -4.97 -14.37
C ASP A 48 -19.40 -5.87 -13.14
N GLY A 49 -20.14 -6.97 -13.10
CA GLY A 49 -20.11 -7.95 -12.01
C GLY A 49 -20.95 -7.58 -10.77
N ALA A 50 -21.32 -6.31 -10.58
CA ALA A 50 -22.27 -5.93 -9.51
C ALA A 50 -23.67 -6.55 -9.76
N TRP A 51 -24.01 -6.78 -11.02
CA TRP A 51 -25.29 -7.32 -11.46
C TRP A 51 -25.54 -8.74 -10.93
N LYS A 52 -24.48 -9.53 -10.74
CA LYS A 52 -24.56 -10.90 -10.21
C LYS A 52 -24.88 -10.96 -8.72
N ARG A 53 -24.71 -9.83 -8.01
CA ARG A 53 -24.84 -9.73 -6.54
C ARG A 53 -26.15 -9.06 -6.11
N SER A 54 -26.96 -8.59 -7.07
CA SER A 54 -28.25 -7.94 -6.84
C SER A 54 -29.37 -8.70 -7.56
N PRO A 55 -30.00 -9.71 -6.91
CA PRO A 55 -31.08 -10.50 -7.53
C PRO A 55 -32.27 -9.64 -7.98
N GLU A 56 -32.45 -8.46 -7.39
CA GLU A 56 -33.50 -7.50 -7.72
C GLU A 56 -33.43 -7.04 -9.19
N ILE A 57 -32.22 -7.01 -9.78
CA ILE A 57 -32.02 -6.60 -11.18
C ILE A 57 -32.74 -7.54 -12.15
N ALA A 58 -32.85 -8.84 -11.83
CA ALA A 58 -33.56 -9.78 -12.68
C ALA A 58 -35.06 -9.43 -12.78
N GLY A 59 -35.67 -9.07 -11.64
CA GLY A 59 -37.06 -8.61 -11.58
C GLY A 59 -37.26 -7.30 -12.35
N VAL A 60 -36.34 -6.35 -12.21
CA VAL A 60 -36.35 -5.08 -12.96
C VAL A 60 -36.30 -5.35 -14.47
N LYS A 61 -35.36 -6.18 -14.94
CA LYS A 61 -35.25 -6.53 -16.37
C LYS A 61 -36.51 -7.20 -16.91
N SER A 62 -37.09 -8.12 -16.13
CA SER A 62 -38.34 -8.78 -16.50
C SER A 62 -39.49 -7.77 -16.63
N TRP A 63 -39.55 -6.77 -15.75
CA TRP A 63 -40.59 -5.74 -15.79
C TRP A 63 -40.44 -4.80 -16.99
N ILE A 64 -39.21 -4.37 -17.31
CA ILE A 64 -38.93 -3.50 -18.47
C ILE A 64 -39.40 -4.17 -19.77
N ASN A 65 -39.12 -5.46 -19.90
CA ASN A 65 -39.50 -6.27 -21.07
C ASN A 65 -40.98 -6.65 -21.10
N GLY A 66 -41.74 -6.37 -20.02
CA GLY A 66 -43.18 -6.61 -19.95
C GLY A 66 -43.94 -5.64 -20.86
N ALA A 67 -45.02 -6.14 -21.47
CA ALA A 67 -45.91 -5.33 -22.29
C ALA A 67 -46.59 -4.25 -21.44
N THR A 68 -46.48 -3.00 -21.89
CA THR A 68 -47.19 -1.82 -21.34
C THR A 68 -48.42 -1.45 -22.15
N ASP A 69 -48.63 -2.13 -23.28
CA ASP A 69 -49.79 -1.92 -24.13
C ASP A 69 -51.04 -2.50 -23.48
N VAL A 70 -52.05 -1.63 -23.39
CA VAL A 70 -53.38 -1.98 -22.91
C VAL A 70 -54.34 -1.91 -24.09
N TYR A 71 -55.21 -2.89 -24.23
CA TYR A 71 -56.25 -2.85 -25.24
C TYR A 71 -57.26 -1.74 -24.92
N ILE A 72 -57.55 -0.89 -25.90
CA ILE A 72 -58.55 0.18 -25.81
C ILE A 72 -59.45 0.06 -27.04
N ASP A 73 -60.76 0.02 -26.83
CA ASP A 73 -61.74 0.00 -27.91
C ASP A 73 -62.69 1.21 -27.85
N SER A 74 -63.15 1.60 -29.03
CA SER A 74 -64.15 2.63 -29.29
C SER A 74 -65.50 2.39 -28.59
N THR A 75 -65.79 1.17 -28.15
CA THR A 75 -67.04 0.85 -27.42
C THR A 75 -66.92 0.96 -25.90
N MET A 76 -65.71 1.14 -25.34
CA MET A 76 -65.50 1.19 -23.89
C MET A 76 -66.09 2.44 -23.25
N ASN A 77 -66.80 2.28 -22.14
CA ASN A 77 -67.34 3.40 -21.36
C ASN A 77 -66.29 4.06 -20.45
N SER A 78 -66.65 5.19 -19.85
CA SER A 78 -65.78 5.98 -18.98
C SER A 78 -65.26 5.19 -17.78
N ASN A 79 -66.07 4.32 -17.17
CA ASN A 79 -65.65 3.49 -16.03
C ASN A 79 -64.59 2.45 -16.42
N GLU A 80 -64.74 1.81 -17.58
CA GLU A 80 -63.76 0.85 -18.11
C GLU A 80 -62.43 1.54 -18.40
N LEU A 81 -62.47 2.73 -19.02
CA LEU A 81 -61.28 3.54 -19.29
C LEU A 81 -60.62 4.04 -18.00
N GLN A 82 -61.39 4.47 -17.00
CA GLN A 82 -60.86 4.88 -15.69
C GLN A 82 -60.18 3.72 -14.94
N LYS A 83 -60.67 2.50 -15.11
CA LYS A 83 -60.02 1.31 -14.55
C LYS A 83 -58.66 1.07 -15.21
N ILE A 84 -58.59 1.15 -16.54
CA ILE A 84 -57.32 1.07 -17.29
C ILE A 84 -56.35 2.17 -16.85
N GLU A 85 -56.83 3.41 -16.73
CA GLU A 85 -56.02 4.54 -16.25
C GLU A 85 -55.47 4.28 -14.84
N SER A 86 -56.29 3.72 -13.94
CA SER A 86 -55.89 3.38 -12.58
C SER A 86 -54.82 2.29 -12.53
N ASP A 87 -54.94 1.26 -13.36
CA ASP A 87 -53.94 0.18 -13.49
C ASP A 87 -52.62 0.71 -14.05
N LEU A 88 -52.68 1.62 -15.04
CA LEU A 88 -51.49 2.30 -15.55
C LEU A 88 -50.83 3.20 -14.49
N LYS A 89 -51.61 3.95 -13.71
CA LYS A 89 -51.07 4.75 -12.57
C LYS A 89 -50.39 3.86 -11.52
N ARG A 90 -50.92 2.67 -11.25
CA ARG A 90 -50.28 1.68 -10.38
C ARG A 90 -48.96 1.17 -10.97
N THR A 91 -48.94 0.91 -12.27
CA THR A 91 -47.74 0.51 -13.02
C THR A 91 -46.67 1.60 -13.01
N GLU A 92 -47.07 2.87 -13.19
CA GLU A 92 -46.19 4.03 -13.08
C GLU A 92 -45.57 4.14 -11.67
N LYS A 93 -46.37 3.92 -10.61
CA LYS A 93 -45.85 3.92 -9.24
C LYS A 93 -44.80 2.83 -9.03
N MET A 94 -45.07 1.61 -9.49
CA MET A 94 -44.11 0.50 -9.44
C MET A 94 -42.82 0.81 -10.21
N ALA A 95 -42.94 1.44 -11.38
CA ALA A 95 -41.78 1.86 -12.18
C ALA A 95 -40.87 2.83 -11.40
N ARG A 96 -41.44 3.78 -10.65
CA ARG A 96 -40.66 4.69 -9.80
C ARG A 96 -39.96 3.98 -8.65
N GLU A 97 -40.62 2.99 -8.03
CA GLU A 97 -40.02 2.16 -6.96
C GLU A 97 -38.85 1.32 -7.50
N LEU A 98 -39.00 0.73 -8.69
CA LEU A 98 -37.92 0.01 -9.36
C LEU A 98 -36.76 0.94 -9.74
N LEU A 99 -37.05 2.15 -10.24
CA LEU A 99 -36.02 3.14 -10.52
C LEU A 99 -35.21 3.50 -9.26
N GLY A 100 -35.89 3.73 -8.12
CA GLY A 100 -35.22 3.97 -6.84
C GLY A 100 -34.28 2.81 -6.47
N THR A 101 -34.77 1.58 -6.60
CA THR A 101 -33.97 0.36 -6.34
C THR A 101 -32.72 0.30 -7.22
N VAL A 102 -32.85 0.57 -8.52
CA VAL A 102 -31.71 0.56 -9.46
C VAL A 102 -30.71 1.65 -9.12
N VAL A 103 -31.18 2.85 -8.78
CA VAL A 103 -30.32 3.97 -8.38
C VAL A 103 -29.52 3.61 -7.12
N ASP A 104 -30.17 3.01 -6.12
CA ASP A 104 -29.49 2.60 -4.87
C ASP A 104 -28.42 1.53 -5.14
N ILE A 105 -28.73 0.53 -5.96
CA ILE A 105 -27.76 -0.49 -6.38
C ILE A 105 -26.59 0.16 -7.11
N LYS A 106 -26.86 1.09 -8.04
CA LYS A 106 -25.82 1.80 -8.79
C LYS A 106 -24.90 2.58 -7.87
N VAL A 107 -25.45 3.34 -6.92
CA VAL A 107 -24.67 4.11 -5.95
C VAL A 107 -23.80 3.19 -5.10
N LYS A 108 -24.38 2.10 -4.58
CA LYS A 108 -23.66 1.10 -3.79
C LYS A 108 -22.52 0.46 -4.58
N ALA A 109 -22.78 0.01 -5.80
CA ALA A 109 -21.79 -0.62 -6.67
C ALA A 109 -20.65 0.33 -7.05
N ARG A 110 -20.96 1.61 -7.34
CA ARG A 110 -19.93 2.64 -7.62
C ARG A 110 -19.07 2.90 -6.39
N ARG A 111 -19.66 2.98 -5.20
CA ARG A 111 -18.91 3.14 -3.95
C ARG A 111 -17.99 1.94 -3.69
N GLU A 112 -18.52 0.72 -3.81
CA GLU A 112 -17.73 -0.50 -3.69
C GLU A 112 -16.53 -0.48 -4.63
N ARG A 113 -16.75 -0.24 -5.93
CA ARG A 113 -15.68 -0.22 -6.93
C ARG A 113 -14.61 0.81 -6.60
N ARG A 114 -15.00 2.00 -6.16
CA ARG A 114 -14.06 3.05 -5.74
C ARG A 114 -13.19 2.62 -4.57
N VAL A 115 -13.78 2.04 -3.53
CA VAL A 115 -13.05 1.58 -2.34
C VAL A 115 -12.12 0.41 -2.71
N MET A 116 -12.60 -0.55 -3.51
CA MET A 116 -11.77 -1.66 -4.02
C MET A 116 -10.57 -1.16 -4.81
N LEU A 117 -10.74 -0.23 -5.74
CA LEU A 117 -9.63 0.30 -6.54
C LEU A 117 -8.55 0.95 -5.68
N LYS A 118 -8.93 1.65 -4.61
CA LYS A 118 -7.96 2.21 -3.65
C LYS A 118 -7.19 1.12 -2.92
N LEU A 119 -7.88 0.10 -2.40
CA LEU A 119 -7.24 -1.03 -1.73
C LEU A 119 -6.32 -1.83 -2.68
N GLU A 120 -6.74 -2.04 -3.92
CA GLU A 120 -5.93 -2.67 -4.96
C GLU A 120 -4.67 -1.85 -5.26
N SER A 121 -4.78 -0.52 -5.31
CA SER A 121 -3.63 0.38 -5.47
C SER A 121 -2.64 0.27 -4.31
N ILE A 122 -3.12 0.26 -3.05
CA ILE A 122 -2.27 0.08 -1.88
C ILE A 122 -1.56 -1.28 -1.92
N ASN A 123 -2.31 -2.35 -2.24
CA ASN A 123 -1.75 -3.69 -2.38
C ASN A 123 -0.69 -3.77 -3.48
N ALA A 124 -0.92 -3.10 -4.61
CA ALA A 124 0.07 -3.02 -5.69
C ALA A 124 1.35 -2.30 -5.23
N GLY A 125 1.21 -1.19 -4.49
CA GLY A 125 2.33 -0.46 -3.90
C GLY A 125 3.14 -1.30 -2.92
N PHE A 126 2.46 -2.07 -2.06
CA PHE A 126 3.10 -3.03 -1.16
C PHE A 126 3.88 -4.11 -1.94
N ASN A 127 3.25 -4.73 -2.94
CA ASN A 127 3.90 -5.78 -3.73
C ASN A 127 5.11 -5.27 -4.53
N TRP A 128 5.08 -4.01 -4.98
CA TRP A 128 6.21 -3.38 -5.67
C TRP A 128 7.47 -3.28 -4.79
N LYS A 129 7.33 -3.13 -3.47
CA LYS A 129 8.44 -3.04 -2.51
C LYS A 129 8.62 -4.30 -1.67
N LYS A 130 8.00 -5.42 -2.05
CA LYS A 130 7.92 -6.64 -1.25
C LYS A 130 9.28 -7.13 -0.77
N ASP A 131 10.25 -7.30 -1.67
CA ASP A 131 11.57 -7.87 -1.31
C ASP A 131 12.33 -6.99 -0.31
N LEU A 132 12.22 -5.66 -0.46
CA LEU A 132 12.84 -4.69 0.45
C LEU A 132 12.20 -4.77 1.85
N LEU A 133 10.88 -4.81 1.88
CA LEU A 133 10.09 -4.88 3.11
C LEU A 133 10.28 -6.24 3.81
N GLU A 134 10.32 -7.35 3.07
CA GLU A 134 10.57 -8.69 3.63
C GLU A 134 12.00 -8.82 4.17
N LYS A 135 13.00 -8.17 3.54
CA LYS A 135 14.37 -8.11 4.07
C LYS A 135 14.42 -7.36 5.41
N TRP A 136 13.88 -6.14 5.46
CA TRP A 136 14.13 -5.23 6.59
C TRP A 136 13.05 -5.22 7.68
N LYS A 137 11.83 -5.62 7.33
CA LYS A 137 10.61 -5.43 8.12
C LYS A 137 9.67 -6.64 7.96
N SER A 138 10.20 -7.86 7.99
CA SER A 138 9.44 -9.09 7.69
C SER A 138 8.13 -9.23 8.49
N SER A 139 8.19 -9.04 9.82
CA SER A 139 7.03 -9.13 10.71
C SER A 139 5.99 -8.03 10.45
N ASP A 140 6.45 -6.81 10.18
CA ASP A 140 5.54 -5.68 9.92
C ASP A 140 4.90 -5.80 8.54
N SER A 141 5.64 -6.33 7.57
CA SER A 141 5.15 -6.62 6.21
C SER A 141 4.04 -7.66 6.22
N GLU A 142 4.18 -8.71 7.02
CA GLU A 142 3.14 -9.74 7.18
C GLU A 142 1.88 -9.15 7.84
N ARG A 143 2.05 -8.38 8.93
CA ARG A 143 0.93 -7.68 9.59
C ARG A 143 0.23 -6.71 8.64
N PHE A 144 0.98 -5.98 7.84
CA PHE A 144 0.43 -5.03 6.87
C PHE A 144 -0.38 -5.75 5.78
N ARG A 145 0.15 -6.87 5.25
CA ARG A 145 -0.54 -7.73 4.29
C ARG A 145 -1.90 -8.21 4.84
N GLU A 146 -1.91 -8.73 6.07
CA GLU A 146 -3.16 -9.16 6.72
C GLU A 146 -4.18 -8.01 6.85
N LYS A 147 -3.72 -6.79 7.16
CA LYS A 147 -4.60 -5.62 7.28
C LYS A 147 -5.25 -5.26 5.93
N ILE A 148 -4.49 -5.27 4.83
CA ILE A 148 -5.02 -5.05 3.49
C ILE A 148 -6.05 -6.13 3.13
N GLU A 149 -5.71 -7.40 3.32
CA GLU A 149 -6.60 -8.52 3.00
C GLU A 149 -7.91 -8.44 3.78
N ARG A 150 -7.85 -8.11 5.08
CA ARG A 150 -9.05 -7.89 5.91
C ARG A 150 -9.90 -6.73 5.39
N ALA A 151 -9.29 -5.64 4.92
CA ALA A 151 -10.01 -4.51 4.35
C ALA A 151 -10.68 -4.89 3.02
N MET A 152 -9.99 -5.60 2.13
CA MET A 152 -10.57 -6.10 0.88
C MET A 152 -11.73 -7.06 1.14
N GLU A 153 -11.59 -7.95 2.12
CA GLU A 153 -12.64 -8.90 2.48
C GLU A 153 -13.86 -8.22 3.13
N ALA A 154 -13.65 -7.13 3.89
CA ALA A 154 -14.74 -6.32 4.40
C ALA A 154 -15.58 -5.71 3.28
N VAL A 155 -14.92 -5.22 2.22
CA VAL A 155 -15.61 -4.70 1.03
C VAL A 155 -16.41 -5.79 0.33
N LYS A 156 -15.86 -7.00 0.16
CA LYS A 156 -16.60 -8.14 -0.42
C LYS A 156 -17.84 -8.51 0.39
N ARG A 157 -17.81 -8.35 1.72
CA ARG A 157 -18.96 -8.56 2.62
C ARG A 157 -19.93 -7.38 2.66
N GLY A 158 -19.66 -6.29 1.95
CA GLY A 158 -20.52 -5.10 1.89
C GLY A 158 -20.26 -4.03 2.95
N ASP A 159 -19.22 -4.18 3.78
CA ASP A 159 -18.80 -3.15 4.74
C ASP A 159 -17.86 -2.14 4.08
N PHE A 160 -18.45 -1.24 3.28
CA PHE A 160 -17.69 -0.20 2.58
C PHE A 160 -17.23 0.91 3.51
N SER A 161 -18.06 1.27 4.48
CA SER A 161 -17.76 2.39 5.38
C SER A 161 -16.59 2.07 6.30
N GLY A 162 -16.54 0.84 6.84
CA GLY A 162 -15.42 0.39 7.67
C GLY A 162 -14.13 0.22 6.87
N ALA A 163 -14.21 -0.18 5.60
CA ALA A 163 -13.04 -0.23 4.73
C ALA A 163 -12.54 1.17 4.35
N GLU A 164 -13.45 2.09 4.02
CA GLU A 164 -13.12 3.45 3.59
C GLU A 164 -12.42 4.26 4.68
N THR A 165 -12.81 4.08 5.95
CA THR A 165 -12.14 4.74 7.09
C THR A 165 -10.74 4.21 7.37
N ARG A 166 -10.43 2.98 6.95
CA ARG A 166 -9.10 2.36 7.15
C ARG A 166 -8.09 2.73 6.08
N ILE A 167 -8.55 3.13 4.89
CA ILE A 167 -7.69 3.43 3.74
C ILE A 167 -6.57 4.43 4.08
N PRO A 168 -6.85 5.62 4.67
CA PRO A 168 -5.79 6.60 4.95
C PRO A 168 -4.71 6.03 5.89
N GLY A 169 -5.13 5.28 6.91
CA GLY A 169 -4.19 4.63 7.82
C GLY A 169 -3.32 3.57 7.15
N LEU A 170 -3.87 2.83 6.18
CA LEU A 170 -3.09 1.88 5.38
C LEU A 170 -2.10 2.58 4.43
N GLU A 171 -2.50 3.71 3.84
CA GLU A 171 -1.63 4.50 2.97
C GLU A 171 -0.44 5.08 3.76
N ASP A 172 -0.71 5.65 4.92
CA ASP A 172 0.32 6.20 5.82
C ASP A 172 1.25 5.09 6.33
N GLU A 173 0.69 3.98 6.82
CA GLU A 173 1.48 2.84 7.32
C GLU A 173 2.38 2.25 6.22
N LEU A 174 1.90 2.12 4.97
CA LEU A 174 2.72 1.67 3.85
C LEU A 174 3.87 2.62 3.56
N ARG A 175 3.60 3.93 3.53
CA ARG A 175 4.61 4.96 3.28
C ARG A 175 5.71 4.90 4.32
N ASP A 176 5.33 4.85 5.60
CA ASP A 176 6.26 4.84 6.72
C ASP A 176 7.13 3.56 6.69
N LEU A 177 6.52 2.40 6.41
CA LEU A 177 7.25 1.14 6.25
C LEU A 177 8.27 1.18 5.11
N ILE A 178 7.89 1.76 3.97
CA ILE A 178 8.80 1.91 2.82
C ILE A 178 9.95 2.85 3.18
N GLU A 179 9.66 4.01 3.77
CA GLU A 179 10.68 5.00 4.13
C GLU A 179 11.70 4.43 5.13
N GLU A 180 11.22 3.74 6.17
CA GLU A 180 12.10 3.09 7.13
C GLU A 180 12.96 1.99 6.48
N ALA A 181 12.39 1.16 5.62
CA ALA A 181 13.12 0.09 4.94
C ALA A 181 14.14 0.65 3.94
N GLU A 182 13.81 1.73 3.22
CA GLU A 182 14.75 2.41 2.32
C GLU A 182 15.91 3.07 3.09
N LYS A 183 15.64 3.63 4.27
CA LYS A 183 16.67 4.15 5.15
C LYS A 183 17.63 3.05 5.63
N LEU A 184 17.09 1.90 6.04
CA LEU A 184 17.90 0.73 6.42
C LEU A 184 18.74 0.21 5.25
N GLU A 185 18.16 0.12 4.06
CA GLU A 185 18.89 -0.28 2.85
C GLU A 185 20.00 0.70 2.47
N SER A 186 19.75 2.01 2.60
CA SER A 186 20.77 3.04 2.39
C SER A 186 21.93 2.90 3.39
N ASN A 187 21.62 2.66 4.66
CA ASN A 187 22.63 2.42 5.70
C ASN A 187 23.43 1.13 5.43
N ASP A 188 22.79 0.05 4.97
CA ASP A 188 23.48 -1.19 4.59
C ASP A 188 24.42 -0.98 3.39
N ARG A 189 24.00 -0.20 2.38
CA ARG A 189 24.87 0.18 1.26
C ARG A 189 26.08 0.97 1.73
N MET A 190 25.89 1.92 2.66
CA MET A 190 27.00 2.65 3.27
C MET A 190 27.93 1.73 4.05
N ARG A 191 27.38 0.82 4.86
CA ARG A 191 28.14 -0.18 5.62
C ARG A 191 28.99 -1.06 4.70
N ARG A 192 28.44 -1.51 3.56
CA ARG A 192 29.17 -2.29 2.54
C ARG A 192 30.26 -1.47 1.85
N HIS A 193 30.01 -0.19 1.56
CA HIS A 193 31.04 0.72 1.05
C HIS A 193 32.20 0.85 2.05
N VAL A 194 31.88 1.05 3.34
CA VAL A 194 32.87 1.09 4.42
C VAL A 194 33.67 -0.21 4.48
N LEU A 195 33.02 -1.37 4.42
CA LEU A 195 33.71 -2.67 4.37
C LEU A 195 34.68 -2.74 3.20
N SER A 196 34.26 -2.36 1.99
CA SER A 196 35.12 -2.38 0.79
C SER A 196 36.36 -1.50 0.98
N SER A 197 36.19 -0.28 1.50
CA SER A 197 37.32 0.61 1.77
C SER A 197 38.23 0.08 2.87
N VAL A 198 37.66 -0.49 3.94
CA VAL A 198 38.42 -1.15 5.01
C VAL A 198 39.26 -2.31 4.46
N LYS A 199 38.70 -3.12 3.54
CA LYS A 199 39.41 -4.19 2.85
C LYS A 199 40.61 -3.67 2.06
N GLU A 200 40.40 -2.68 1.20
CA GLU A 200 41.46 -2.11 0.36
C GLU A 200 42.57 -1.45 1.19
N VAL A 201 42.20 -0.69 2.24
CA VAL A 201 43.19 -0.06 3.12
C VAL A 201 43.97 -1.11 3.92
N ALA A 202 43.29 -2.15 4.42
CA ALA A 202 43.93 -3.25 5.13
C ALA A 202 44.96 -3.97 4.24
N GLU A 203 44.60 -4.28 2.99
CA GLU A 203 45.51 -4.88 2.01
C GLU A 203 46.73 -3.99 1.74
N ARG A 204 46.52 -2.68 1.51
CA ARG A 204 47.62 -1.70 1.34
C ARG A 204 48.50 -1.56 2.58
N MET A 205 47.99 -1.88 3.77
CA MET A 205 48.76 -1.92 5.01
C MET A 205 49.43 -3.28 5.26
N GLY A 206 49.27 -4.24 4.35
CA GLY A 206 49.82 -5.59 4.46
C GLY A 206 49.09 -6.47 5.48
N TRP A 207 47.87 -6.10 5.86
CA TRP A 207 47.02 -6.93 6.71
C TRP A 207 46.33 -8.00 5.86
N LYS A 208 46.24 -9.22 6.40
CA LYS A 208 45.66 -10.36 5.67
C LYS A 208 44.28 -10.68 6.21
N GLU A 209 43.33 -10.86 5.30
CA GLU A 209 41.99 -11.38 5.62
C GLU A 209 42.10 -12.79 6.22
N VAL A 210 41.39 -13.02 7.33
CA VAL A 210 41.37 -14.31 8.03
C VAL A 210 40.21 -15.16 7.54
N SER A 211 39.07 -14.52 7.28
CA SER A 211 37.84 -15.14 6.78
C SER A 211 37.07 -14.14 5.94
N GLU A 212 36.21 -14.64 5.05
CA GLU A 212 35.24 -13.79 4.36
C GLU A 212 34.34 -13.06 5.37
N PRO A 213 33.88 -11.83 5.06
CA PRO A 213 33.02 -11.08 5.97
C PRO A 213 31.64 -11.73 6.05
N TYR A 214 31.08 -11.78 7.25
CA TYR A 214 29.79 -12.42 7.52
C TYR A 214 28.95 -11.55 8.48
N LEU A 215 27.66 -11.80 8.53
CA LEU A 215 26.78 -11.16 9.51
C LEU A 215 26.87 -11.89 10.84
N GLU A 216 26.91 -11.15 11.95
CA GLU A 216 26.93 -11.78 13.27
C GLU A 216 25.70 -12.65 13.52
N ASP A 217 24.54 -12.25 13.00
CA ASP A 217 23.36 -13.08 12.87
C ASP A 217 22.88 -13.11 11.41
N ASP A 218 23.06 -14.25 10.74
CA ASP A 218 22.65 -14.45 9.34
C ASP A 218 21.14 -14.30 9.11
N LYS A 219 20.32 -14.32 10.17
CA LYS A 219 18.87 -14.12 10.08
C LYS A 219 18.46 -12.65 10.21
N ASP A 220 19.34 -11.81 10.73
CA ASP A 220 19.10 -10.39 10.93
C ASP A 220 20.03 -9.56 10.03
N PRO A 221 19.52 -8.97 8.93
CA PRO A 221 20.34 -8.14 8.05
C PRO A 221 20.82 -6.84 8.71
N SER A 222 20.24 -6.45 9.85
CA SER A 222 20.69 -5.30 10.64
C SER A 222 21.83 -5.64 11.61
N SER A 223 22.12 -6.93 11.81
CA SER A 223 23.20 -7.39 12.68
C SER A 223 24.56 -6.88 12.19
N PRO A 224 25.54 -6.71 13.09
CA PRO A 224 26.87 -6.22 12.70
C PRO A 224 27.52 -7.11 11.64
N LEU A 225 28.15 -6.47 10.66
CA LEU A 225 28.95 -7.17 9.66
C LEU A 225 30.38 -7.33 10.22
N ILE A 226 30.77 -8.58 10.43
CA ILE A 226 32.04 -8.94 11.02
C ILE A 226 33.09 -9.12 9.94
N TYR A 227 34.22 -8.43 10.10
CA TYR A 227 35.39 -8.55 9.24
C TYR A 227 36.65 -8.80 10.06
N GLU A 228 37.29 -9.95 9.82
CA GLU A 228 38.44 -10.41 10.61
C GLU A 228 39.73 -10.34 9.80
N LEU A 229 40.74 -9.71 10.42
CA LEU A 229 42.03 -9.42 9.81
C LEU A 229 43.17 -9.87 10.72
N LYS A 230 44.31 -10.23 10.13
CA LYS A 230 45.55 -10.46 10.85
C LYS A 230 46.57 -9.41 10.44
N SER A 231 46.97 -8.56 11.38
CA SER A 231 48.07 -7.62 11.15
C SER A 231 49.41 -8.35 11.24
N TYR A 232 50.41 -7.86 10.50
CA TYR A 232 51.75 -8.46 10.44
C TYR A 232 52.45 -8.48 11.81
N SER A 233 52.16 -7.51 12.69
CA SER A 233 52.89 -7.28 13.93
C SER A 233 52.10 -7.51 15.22
N ALA A 234 50.77 -7.64 15.18
CA ALA A 234 49.96 -7.54 16.40
C ALA A 234 48.93 -8.64 16.61
N GLY A 235 48.64 -9.48 15.60
CA GLY A 235 47.68 -10.57 15.74
C GLY A 235 46.33 -10.29 15.08
N LYS A 236 45.29 -10.99 15.55
CA LYS A 236 43.95 -10.99 14.96
C LYS A 236 43.16 -9.78 15.44
N MET A 237 42.63 -8.99 14.52
CA MET A 237 41.71 -7.88 14.73
C MET A 237 40.32 -8.25 14.19
N ARG A 238 39.27 -7.81 14.87
CA ARG A 238 37.89 -7.99 14.44
C ARG A 238 37.23 -6.63 14.33
N PHE A 239 36.83 -6.27 13.11
CA PHE A 239 36.01 -5.10 12.82
C PHE A 239 34.55 -5.54 12.84
N SER A 240 33.74 -4.90 13.67
CA SER A 240 32.29 -5.06 13.71
C SER A 240 31.67 -3.80 13.12
N LEU A 241 31.18 -3.91 11.89
CA LEU A 241 30.56 -2.80 11.16
C LEU A 241 29.05 -2.81 11.42
N THR A 242 28.58 -1.91 12.28
CA THR A 242 27.14 -1.70 12.48
C THR A 242 26.58 -0.80 11.38
N MET A 243 25.28 -0.51 11.43
CA MET A 243 24.63 0.39 10.47
C MET A 243 25.06 1.86 10.63
N ASP A 244 25.66 2.22 11.76
CA ASP A 244 26.01 3.60 12.12
C ASP A 244 27.45 3.79 12.62
N ARG A 245 28.17 2.70 12.96
CA ARG A 245 29.48 2.74 13.61
C ARG A 245 30.40 1.61 13.16
N ILE A 246 31.68 1.77 13.49
CA ILE A 246 32.72 0.77 13.34
C ILE A 246 33.28 0.51 14.73
N ASP A 247 33.08 -0.70 15.24
CA ASP A 247 33.72 -1.17 16.46
C ASP A 247 34.91 -2.05 16.08
N VAL A 248 36.02 -1.93 16.82
CA VAL A 248 37.24 -2.69 16.53
C VAL A 248 37.73 -3.36 17.79
N GLU A 249 37.66 -4.68 17.81
CA GLU A 249 38.36 -5.49 18.79
C GLU A 249 39.78 -5.73 18.30
N SER A 250 40.72 -5.21 19.08
CA SER A 250 42.12 -5.17 18.71
C SER A 250 42.98 -5.81 19.79
N PRO A 251 44.00 -6.59 19.42
CA PRO A 251 44.96 -7.17 20.36
C PRO A 251 45.96 -6.12 20.89
N PHE A 252 45.91 -4.88 20.40
CA PHE A 252 46.76 -3.81 20.88
C PHE A 252 46.36 -3.35 22.30
N SER A 253 47.24 -3.54 23.29
CA SER A 253 47.12 -2.91 24.61
C SER A 253 47.25 -1.40 24.52
N ALA A 254 46.43 -0.65 25.28
CA ALA A 254 46.53 0.81 25.40
C ALA A 254 47.91 1.28 25.91
N GLU A 255 48.67 0.39 26.56
CA GLU A 255 49.98 0.65 27.16
C GLU A 255 51.12 0.77 26.14
N ASP A 256 50.98 0.22 24.92
CA ASP A 256 52.09 0.13 23.95
C ASP A 256 52.21 1.33 22.99
N GLY A 257 51.22 2.22 22.92
CA GLY A 257 51.25 3.48 22.15
C GLY A 257 51.38 3.38 20.62
N ALA A 258 51.90 2.27 20.08
CA ALA A 258 52.03 1.97 18.65
C ALA A 258 50.68 1.73 17.95
N CYS A 259 49.64 1.44 18.74
CA CYS A 259 48.25 1.23 18.33
C CYS A 259 47.63 2.48 17.67
N TYR A 260 47.85 3.66 18.27
CA TYR A 260 47.16 4.89 17.84
C TYR A 260 47.67 5.40 16.49
N GLU A 261 48.96 5.31 16.22
CA GLU A 261 49.50 5.77 14.92
C GLU A 261 49.03 4.88 13.76
N GLN A 262 48.84 3.58 14.00
CA GLN A 262 48.33 2.68 12.97
C GLN A 262 46.85 2.95 12.69
N PHE A 263 46.02 3.20 13.71
CA PHE A 263 44.62 3.59 13.52
C PHE A 263 44.44 5.01 12.98
N ASP A 264 45.31 5.96 13.36
CA ASP A 264 45.32 7.32 12.79
C ASP A 264 45.67 7.23 11.29
N ARG A 265 46.71 6.49 10.90
CA ARG A 265 47.05 6.25 9.47
C ARG A 265 45.96 5.49 8.73
N PHE A 266 45.31 4.53 9.38
CA PHE A 266 44.19 3.80 8.81
C PHE A 266 43.01 4.75 8.56
N SER A 267 42.70 5.63 9.51
CA SER A 267 41.68 6.68 9.37
C SER A 267 42.02 7.66 8.25
N GLU A 268 43.27 8.13 8.18
CA GLU A 268 43.75 9.01 7.11
C GLU A 268 43.56 8.38 5.72
N LYS A 269 43.91 7.11 5.57
CA LYS A 269 43.72 6.38 4.30
C LYS A 269 42.24 6.15 3.97
N LEU A 270 41.38 5.94 4.96
CA LEU A 270 39.93 5.84 4.75
C LEU A 270 39.31 7.15 4.26
N GLN A 271 39.90 8.31 4.57
CA GLN A 271 39.42 9.60 4.07
C GLN A 271 39.50 9.71 2.54
N GLU A 272 40.45 9.01 1.89
CA GLU A 272 40.54 8.93 0.43
C GLU A 272 39.26 8.36 -0.21
N TYR A 273 38.49 7.57 0.56
CA TYR A 273 37.23 6.95 0.16
C TYR A 273 35.99 7.71 0.66
N GLY A 274 36.18 8.93 1.18
CA GLY A 274 35.13 9.75 1.77
C GLY A 274 34.69 9.32 3.18
N ILE A 275 35.38 8.33 3.77
CA ILE A 275 35.04 7.80 5.09
C ILE A 275 35.81 8.59 6.15
N ARG A 276 35.08 9.43 6.90
CA ARG A 276 35.65 10.19 8.01
C ARG A 276 35.38 9.46 9.32
N THR A 277 36.42 8.81 9.83
CA THR A 277 36.36 8.05 11.09
C THR A 277 37.35 8.62 12.09
N LYS A 278 37.06 8.43 13.37
CA LYS A 278 37.95 8.73 14.48
C LYS A 278 37.85 7.60 15.48
N PHE A 279 38.91 6.78 15.56
CA PHE A 279 38.97 5.72 16.56
C PHE A 279 39.28 6.30 17.93
N GLU A 280 38.51 5.88 18.93
CA GLU A 280 38.65 6.26 20.33
C GLU A 280 38.75 4.99 21.17
N GLY A 281 39.61 4.99 22.19
CA GLY A 281 39.73 3.86 23.11
C GLY A 281 38.60 3.89 24.15
N ASN A 282 38.22 2.71 24.67
CA ASN A 282 37.15 2.57 25.67
C ASN A 282 37.43 3.27 27.00
N GLN A 283 38.69 3.62 27.30
CA GLN A 283 39.04 4.42 28.47
C GLN A 283 39.23 5.87 28.02
N GLY A 284 38.27 6.74 28.33
CA GLY A 284 38.24 8.18 27.99
C GLY A 284 39.33 9.04 28.66
N GLY A 285 40.56 8.54 28.76
CA GLY A 285 41.72 9.27 29.21
C GLY A 285 42.45 9.98 28.04
N PRO A 286 43.27 11.01 28.34
CA PRO A 286 44.04 11.72 27.32
C PRO A 286 44.93 10.74 26.54
N ARG A 287 44.99 10.93 25.21
CA ARG A 287 45.88 10.22 24.27
C ARG A 287 47.35 10.45 24.67
N ASN A 288 47.85 9.73 25.65
CA ASN A 288 49.23 9.83 26.08
C ASN A 288 50.11 9.08 25.09
N LYS A 289 50.49 9.75 23.99
CA LYS A 289 51.58 9.27 23.13
C LYS A 289 52.79 9.02 24.03
N PRO A 290 53.39 7.82 24.03
CA PRO A 290 54.60 7.58 24.80
C PRO A 290 55.67 8.57 24.35
N VAL A 291 56.02 9.51 25.23
CA VAL A 291 57.09 10.47 24.96
C VAL A 291 58.41 9.74 25.15
N LEU A 292 59.24 9.70 24.10
CA LEU A 292 60.62 9.25 24.18
C LEU A 292 61.32 9.92 25.36
N LYS A 293 61.60 9.16 26.43
CA LYS A 293 62.32 9.68 27.60
C LYS A 293 63.74 10.14 27.25
N GLU A 294 64.33 9.64 26.16
CA GLU A 294 65.68 10.04 25.71
C GLU A 294 65.73 10.21 24.17
N LYS A 295 66.12 11.41 23.71
CA LYS A 295 66.27 11.77 22.28
C LYS A 295 67.60 11.32 21.64
N LYS A 296 68.45 10.56 22.34
CA LYS A 296 69.76 10.15 21.82
C LYS A 296 69.83 8.64 21.65
N ALA A 297 70.22 8.21 20.45
CA ALA A 297 70.57 6.81 20.21
C ALA A 297 71.63 6.37 21.22
N LYS A 298 71.36 5.30 21.98
CA LYS A 298 72.40 4.62 22.75
C LYS A 298 73.48 4.18 21.76
N ARG A 299 74.72 4.64 21.96
CA ARG A 299 75.85 4.15 21.17
C ARG A 299 75.92 2.64 21.32
N LEU A 300 76.05 1.93 20.20
CA LEU A 300 76.27 0.50 20.19
C LEU A 300 77.53 0.19 21.04
N PRO A 301 77.51 -0.91 21.82
CA PRO A 301 78.66 -1.27 22.64
C PRO A 301 79.89 -1.49 21.75
N GLU A 302 81.00 -0.85 22.09
CA GLU A 302 82.27 -1.02 21.39
C GLU A 302 82.70 -2.48 21.48
N SER A 303 82.86 -3.12 20.33
CA SER A 303 83.41 -4.47 20.23
C SER A 303 84.83 -4.46 20.77
N ARG A 304 85.04 -4.99 21.98
CA ARG A 304 86.38 -5.35 22.45
C ARG A 304 86.89 -6.48 21.55
N MET A 305 87.73 -6.15 20.57
CA MET A 305 88.58 -7.13 19.90
C MET A 305 89.43 -7.83 20.97
N ARG A 306 89.17 -9.12 21.20
CA ARG A 306 90.14 -9.99 21.87
C ARG A 306 91.32 -10.16 20.91
N ARG A 307 92.47 -9.61 21.28
CA ARG A 307 93.74 -9.98 20.64
C ARG A 307 94.04 -11.45 21.01
N ILE A 308 94.45 -12.20 19.99
CA ILE A 308 94.94 -13.58 20.03
C ILE A 308 96.18 -13.64 20.92
#